data_AF-A0A2V7BFZ2-F1
#
_entry.id   AF-A0A2V7BFZ2-F1
#
_cell.length_a   1.000
_cell.length_b   1.000
_cell.length_c   1.000
_cell.angle_alpha   90.00
_cell.angle_beta   90.00
_cell.angle_gamma   90.00
#
_symmetry.space_group_name_H-M   'P 1'
#
loop_
_entity.id
_entity.type
_entity.pdbx_description
1 polymer ?
#
loop_
_entity_poly.entity_id
_entity_poly.type
_entity_poly.pdbx_seq_one_letter_code
_entity_poly.pdbx_strand_id
1 'polypeptide(L)'
;MSPRAPAESASRRAVASSAAPVATIARPAPQEFVAVPELQDIHFDFDRYDIRRDDAKTLDVNAAWLKSNATHLVLIEGHCDERGTNEYNVALGERRAKSAMDYLVSQGVRANRITIVSYGEERPLCTEHSEACWSKNRRAHFLVKSQ
;
A
#
# COMPACT_ATOMS: atom_id res chain seq x y z
N MET A 1 45.21 -20.72 -62.74
CA MET A 1 44.27 -20.92 -61.61
C MET A 1 44.48 -19.80 -60.61
N SER A 2 43.43 -18.98 -60.44
CA SER A 2 43.07 -18.16 -59.27
C SER A 2 42.36 -16.88 -59.74
N PRO A 3 41.02 -16.86 -59.75
CA PRO A 3 40.28 -15.62 -59.63
C PRO A 3 39.97 -15.35 -58.15
N ARG A 4 40.27 -14.13 -57.74
CA ARG A 4 39.99 -13.53 -56.44
C ARG A 4 38.51 -13.13 -56.40
N ALA A 5 37.75 -13.67 -55.46
CA ALA A 5 36.34 -13.33 -55.22
C ALA A 5 36.21 -12.03 -54.39
N PRO A 6 35.13 -11.24 -54.57
CA PRO A 6 34.92 -9.98 -53.86
C PRO A 6 34.10 -10.15 -52.56
N ALA A 7 34.04 -9.04 -51.83
CA ALA A 7 33.51 -8.84 -50.49
C ALA A 7 32.00 -9.08 -50.34
N GLU A 8 31.57 -9.47 -49.12
CA GLU A 8 30.29 -9.07 -48.56
C GLU A 8 30.36 -9.07 -47.01
N SER A 9 30.29 -7.87 -46.44
CA SER A 9 30.22 -7.65 -45.00
C SER A 9 28.75 -7.64 -44.58
N ALA A 10 28.34 -8.66 -43.82
CA ALA A 10 26.98 -8.80 -43.34
C ALA A 10 26.67 -7.79 -42.21
N SER A 11 25.80 -6.84 -42.54
CA SER A 11 25.20 -5.83 -41.68
C SER A 11 24.43 -6.44 -40.50
N ARG A 12 24.85 -6.16 -39.26
CA ARG A 12 24.02 -6.36 -38.05
C ARG A 12 23.24 -5.08 -37.75
N ARG A 13 21.92 -5.14 -37.92
CA ARG A 13 20.99 -4.12 -37.41
C ARG A 13 20.98 -4.16 -35.87
N ALA A 14 21.38 -3.05 -35.26
CA ALA A 14 21.13 -2.80 -33.84
C ALA A 14 19.67 -2.38 -33.66
N VAL A 15 18.92 -3.12 -32.85
CA VAL A 15 17.55 -2.76 -32.44
C VAL A 15 17.70 -1.76 -31.30
N ALA A 16 17.39 -0.50 -31.56
CA ALA A 16 17.33 0.53 -30.52
C ALA A 16 16.12 0.24 -29.62
N SER A 17 16.38 -0.18 -28.38
CA SER A 17 15.34 -0.25 -27.35
C SER A 17 15.14 1.16 -26.78
N SER A 18 14.04 1.81 -27.20
CA SER A 18 13.59 3.08 -26.63
C SER A 18 13.02 2.82 -25.24
N ALA A 19 13.81 3.07 -24.20
CA ALA A 19 13.32 3.13 -22.83
C ALA A 19 12.41 4.35 -22.67
N ALA A 20 11.11 4.11 -22.49
CA ALA A 20 10.16 5.12 -22.03
C ALA A 20 10.61 5.66 -20.66
N PRO A 21 10.34 6.94 -20.34
CA PRO A 21 10.71 7.49 -19.04
C PRO A 21 9.88 6.79 -17.96
N VAL A 22 10.57 6.10 -17.05
CA VAL A 22 9.96 5.59 -15.82
C VAL A 22 9.54 6.82 -15.03
N ALA A 23 8.24 7.10 -15.01
CA ALA A 23 7.68 8.10 -14.10
C ALA A 23 8.16 7.75 -12.69
N THR A 24 8.99 8.62 -12.11
CA THR A 24 9.35 8.57 -10.70
C THR A 24 8.06 8.62 -9.91
N ILE A 25 7.56 7.46 -9.48
CA ILE A 25 6.53 7.38 -8.46
C ILE A 25 7.20 7.95 -7.22
N ALA A 26 7.00 9.24 -6.95
CA ALA A 26 7.43 9.85 -5.72
C ALA A 26 6.89 8.98 -4.58
N ARG A 27 7.75 8.57 -3.65
CA ARG A 27 7.29 7.92 -2.42
C ARG A 27 6.18 8.82 -1.84
N PRO A 28 5.03 8.26 -1.42
CA PRO A 28 4.03 9.06 -0.73
C PRO A 28 4.74 9.77 0.42
N ALA A 29 4.67 11.10 0.47
CA ALA A 29 5.14 11.86 1.62
C ALA A 29 4.04 11.75 2.69
N PRO A 30 4.17 10.88 3.71
CA PRO A 30 3.04 10.59 4.61
C PRO A 30 2.59 11.83 5.38
N GLN A 31 3.48 12.81 5.53
CA GLN A 31 3.24 14.11 6.17
C GLN A 31 2.21 14.98 5.45
N GLU A 32 1.93 14.70 4.17
CA GLU A 32 0.93 15.43 3.39
C GLU A 32 -0.48 14.86 3.56
N PHE A 33 -0.61 13.71 4.23
CA PHE A 33 -1.90 13.07 4.49
C PHE A 33 -2.32 13.34 5.93
N VAL A 34 -3.62 13.58 6.12
CA VAL A 34 -4.21 13.90 7.43
C VAL A 34 -5.34 12.94 7.76
N ALA A 35 -5.53 12.66 9.05
CA ALA A 35 -6.68 11.92 9.54
C ALA A 35 -7.93 12.81 9.46
N VAL A 36 -9.06 12.20 9.09
CA VAL A 36 -10.36 12.86 9.05
C VAL A 36 -11.36 12.03 9.86
N PRO A 37 -12.32 12.65 10.56
CA PRO A 37 -13.22 11.94 11.46
C PRO A 37 -14.14 10.93 10.76
N GLU A 38 -14.35 11.07 9.45
CA GLU A 38 -15.19 10.17 8.65
C GLU A 38 -14.50 8.87 8.27
N LEU A 39 -13.17 8.81 8.32
CA LEU A 39 -12.42 7.59 8.07
C LEU A 39 -11.99 6.97 9.39
N GLN A 40 -12.45 5.74 9.60
CA GLN A 40 -12.20 5.00 10.83
C GLN A 40 -11.16 3.91 10.61
N ASP A 41 -10.33 3.69 11.61
CA ASP A 41 -9.37 2.60 11.64
C ASP A 41 -10.08 1.26 11.74
N ILE A 42 -9.48 0.25 11.11
CA ILE A 42 -9.88 -1.14 11.29
C ILE A 42 -8.82 -1.92 12.04
N HIS A 43 -9.24 -2.99 12.71
CA HIS A 43 -8.40 -3.78 13.59
C HIS A 43 -8.28 -5.24 13.13
N PHE A 44 -7.20 -5.89 13.55
CA PHE A 44 -6.88 -7.26 13.17
C PHE A 44 -6.63 -8.15 14.38
N ASP A 45 -6.92 -9.44 14.22
CA ASP A 45 -6.56 -10.45 15.20
C ASP A 45 -5.04 -10.66 15.25
N PHE A 46 -4.59 -11.27 16.35
CA PHE A 46 -3.18 -11.57 16.53
C PHE A 46 -2.68 -12.45 15.38
N ASP A 47 -1.56 -12.05 14.79
CA ASP A 47 -0.94 -12.73 13.64
C ASP A 47 -1.84 -12.88 12.40
N ARG A 48 -2.86 -12.02 12.27
CA ARG A 48 -3.83 -12.05 11.17
C ARG A 48 -3.86 -10.77 10.37
N TYR A 49 -4.30 -10.90 9.12
CA TYR A 49 -4.54 -9.79 8.19
C TYR A 49 -5.89 -9.90 7.46
N ASP A 50 -6.70 -10.92 7.76
CA ASP A 50 -8.09 -10.98 7.33
C ASP A 50 -8.94 -9.91 8.03
N ILE A 51 -9.83 -9.33 7.24
CA ILE A 51 -10.76 -8.30 7.71
C ILE A 51 -11.86 -8.98 8.53
N ARG A 52 -12.02 -8.56 9.78
CA ARG A 52 -13.10 -9.04 10.64
C ARG A 52 -14.45 -8.56 10.12
N ARG A 53 -15.53 -9.27 10.51
CA ARG A 53 -16.89 -8.92 10.07
C ARG A 53 -17.33 -7.51 10.48
N ASP A 54 -16.97 -7.05 11.67
CA ASP A 54 -17.34 -5.70 12.10
C ASP A 54 -16.48 -4.63 11.44
N ASP A 55 -15.18 -4.91 11.24
CA ASP A 55 -14.27 -4.06 10.48
C ASP A 55 -14.65 -3.95 9.00
N ALA A 56 -15.27 -4.98 8.41
CA ALA A 56 -15.85 -4.92 7.06
C ALA A 56 -16.95 -3.85 6.96
N LYS A 57 -17.82 -3.74 7.97
CA LYS A 57 -18.87 -2.69 8.01
C LYS A 57 -18.24 -1.30 8.10
N THR A 58 -17.17 -1.16 8.88
CA THR A 58 -16.40 0.09 8.95
C THR A 58 -15.80 0.44 7.58
N LEU A 59 -15.22 -0.54 6.89
CA LEU A 59 -14.71 -0.33 5.53
C LEU A 59 -15.81 0.01 4.52
N ASP A 60 -17.03 -0.50 4.67
CA ASP A 60 -18.15 -0.11 3.81
C ASP A 60 -18.49 1.38 3.98
N VAL A 61 -18.47 1.88 5.23
CA VAL A 61 -18.65 3.30 5.54
C VAL A 61 -17.51 4.14 4.95
N ASN A 62 -16.26 3.73 5.18
CA ASN A 62 -15.08 4.39 4.61
C ASN A 62 -15.16 4.42 3.07
N ALA A 63 -15.53 3.31 2.43
CA ALA A 63 -15.66 3.20 0.98
C ALA A 63 -16.76 4.13 0.43
N ALA A 64 -17.90 4.23 1.12
CA ALA A 64 -18.96 5.15 0.75
C ALA A 64 -18.47 6.60 0.78
N TRP A 65 -17.78 7.00 1.85
CA TRP A 65 -17.20 8.34 1.96
C TRP A 65 -16.15 8.61 0.88
N LEU A 66 -15.25 7.67 0.62
CA LEU A 66 -14.19 7.80 -0.40
C LEU A 66 -14.72 7.88 -1.83
N LYS A 67 -15.88 7.26 -2.10
CA LYS A 67 -16.59 7.37 -3.37
C LYS A 67 -17.23 8.75 -3.54
N SER A 68 -17.85 9.29 -2.49
CA SER A 68 -18.41 10.64 -2.50
C SER A 68 -17.33 11.74 -2.57
N ASN A 69 -16.13 11.45 -2.07
CA ASN A 69 -15.01 12.38 -2.02
C ASN A 69 -13.91 11.99 -3.03
N ALA A 70 -14.29 11.89 -4.31
CA ALA A 70 -13.46 11.28 -5.35
C ALA A 70 -12.13 12.00 -5.66
N THR A 71 -11.96 13.23 -5.19
CA THR A 71 -10.75 14.05 -5.36
C THR A 71 -9.66 13.75 -4.35
N HIS A 72 -9.95 13.05 -3.25
CA HIS A 72 -8.95 12.75 -2.24
C HIS A 72 -8.06 11.57 -2.65
N LEU A 73 -6.76 11.67 -2.42
CA LEU A 73 -5.88 10.51 -2.32
C LEU A 73 -5.99 9.90 -0.92
N VAL A 74 -5.74 8.61 -0.82
CA VAL A 74 -5.80 7.83 0.42
C VAL A 74 -4.44 7.21 0.67
N LEU A 75 -3.96 7.35 1.91
CA LEU A 75 -2.84 6.60 2.44
C LEU A 75 -3.39 5.63 3.50
N ILE A 76 -3.06 4.35 3.36
CA ILE A 76 -3.38 3.33 4.36
C ILE A 76 -2.07 2.90 5.01
N GLU A 77 -1.96 3.14 6.31
CA GLU A 77 -0.82 2.71 7.11
C GLU A 77 -1.13 1.41 7.82
N GLY A 78 -0.28 0.39 7.64
CA GLY A 78 -0.41 -0.90 8.31
C GLY A 78 0.49 -1.01 9.53
N HIS A 79 -0.11 -1.34 10.68
CA HIS A 79 0.53 -1.39 11.99
C HIS A 79 0.36 -2.77 12.66
N CYS A 80 1.31 -3.10 13.53
CA CYS A 80 1.37 -4.32 14.33
C CYS A 80 1.56 -4.01 15.81
N ASP A 81 1.30 -5.01 16.66
CA ASP A 81 1.77 -4.98 18.03
C ASP A 81 3.26 -5.36 18.09
N GLU A 82 3.88 -5.14 19.25
CA GLU A 82 5.33 -5.26 19.46
C GLU A 82 5.88 -6.69 19.47
N ARG A 83 5.00 -7.69 19.30
CA ARG A 83 5.42 -9.10 19.37
C ARG A 83 5.89 -9.55 18.00
N GLY A 84 7.12 -10.04 17.92
CA GLY A 84 7.74 -10.52 16.69
C GLY A 84 9.07 -9.83 16.42
N THR A 85 9.61 -10.01 15.23
CA THR A 85 10.73 -9.17 14.76
C THR A 85 10.18 -8.00 13.97
N ASN A 86 10.93 -6.89 13.93
CA ASN A 86 10.52 -5.71 13.18
C ASN A 86 10.28 -6.07 11.69
N GLU A 87 11.16 -6.85 11.06
CA GLU A 87 11.03 -7.24 9.65
C GLU A 87 9.75 -8.05 9.41
N TYR A 88 9.40 -8.93 10.35
CA TYR A 88 8.16 -9.68 10.29
C TYR A 88 6.95 -8.75 10.39
N ASN A 89 6.97 -7.82 11.34
CA ASN A 89 5.88 -6.89 11.59
C ASN A 89 5.70 -5.87 10.46
N VAL A 90 6.77 -5.44 9.79
CA VAL A 90 6.70 -4.64 8.56
C VAL A 90 5.99 -5.44 7.45
N ALA A 91 6.34 -6.71 7.25
CA ALA A 91 5.68 -7.54 6.25
C ALA A 91 4.20 -7.83 6.59
N LEU A 92 3.88 -8.07 7.87
CA LEU A 92 2.50 -8.28 8.32
C LEU A 92 1.67 -7.00 8.20
N GLY A 93 2.22 -5.85 8.57
CA GLY A 93 1.56 -4.56 8.43
C GLY A 93 1.30 -4.22 6.96
N GLU A 94 2.22 -4.53 6.04
CA GLU A 94 1.99 -4.35 4.59
C GLU A 94 0.80 -5.20 4.11
N ARG A 95 0.71 -6.47 4.54
CA ARG A 95 -0.44 -7.34 4.22
C ARG A 95 -1.76 -6.81 4.77
N ARG A 96 -1.76 -6.22 5.97
CA ARG A 96 -2.94 -5.58 6.57
C ARG A 96 -3.41 -4.37 5.76
N ALA A 97 -2.49 -3.47 5.43
CA ALA A 97 -2.81 -2.30 4.60
C ALA A 97 -3.29 -2.71 3.20
N LYS A 98 -2.65 -3.72 2.61
CA LYS A 98 -3.08 -4.29 1.33
C LYS A 98 -4.47 -4.92 1.41
N SER A 99 -4.79 -5.65 2.47
CA SER A 99 -6.12 -6.26 2.64
C SER A 99 -7.22 -5.20 2.72
N ALA A 100 -6.97 -4.10 3.46
CA ALA A 100 -7.86 -2.95 3.48
C ALA A 100 -8.00 -2.29 2.10
N MET A 101 -6.90 -2.09 1.38
CA MET A 101 -6.91 -1.57 0.00
C MET A 101 -7.76 -2.46 -0.92
N ASP A 102 -7.49 -3.76 -0.94
CA ASP A 102 -8.19 -4.73 -1.81
C ASP A 102 -9.70 -4.70 -1.54
N TYR A 103 -10.09 -4.59 -0.27
CA TYR A 103 -11.50 -4.45 0.11
C TYR A 103 -12.11 -3.15 -0.43
N LEU A 104 -11.47 -1.99 -0.20
CA LEU A 104 -11.97 -0.70 -0.71
C LEU A 104 -12.08 -0.70 -2.23
N VAL A 105 -11.13 -1.32 -2.92
CA VAL A 105 -11.16 -1.49 -4.38
C VAL A 105 -12.34 -2.35 -4.80
N SER A 106 -12.61 -3.46 -4.10
CA SER A 106 -13.77 -4.30 -4.37
C SER A 106 -15.11 -3.56 -4.16
N GLN A 107 -15.13 -2.56 -3.28
CA GLN A 107 -16.27 -1.67 -3.04
C GLN A 107 -16.38 -0.50 -4.04
N GLY A 108 -15.48 -0.42 -5.02
CA GLY A 108 -15.50 0.55 -6.11
C GLY A 108 -14.60 1.79 -5.93
N VAL A 109 -13.74 1.83 -4.91
CA VAL A 109 -12.72 2.89 -4.79
C VAL A 109 -11.62 2.64 -5.81
N ARG A 110 -11.21 3.67 -6.57
CA ARG A 110 -10.19 3.50 -7.61
C ARG A 110 -8.82 3.21 -6.99
N ALA A 111 -8.18 2.11 -7.40
CA ALA A 111 -6.90 1.68 -6.86
C ALA A 111 -5.78 2.72 -7.01
N ASN A 112 -5.77 3.50 -8.09
CA ASN A 112 -4.78 4.56 -8.33
C ASN A 112 -4.85 5.73 -7.34
N ARG A 113 -5.90 5.81 -6.52
CA ARG A 113 -6.04 6.80 -5.45
C ARG A 113 -5.49 6.33 -4.12
N ILE A 114 -5.22 5.03 -3.99
CA ILE A 114 -4.83 4.41 -2.72
C ILE A 114 -3.35 4.10 -2.77
N THR A 115 -2.63 4.57 -1.76
CA THR A 115 -1.25 4.17 -1.49
C THR A 115 -1.19 3.48 -0.13
N ILE A 116 -0.30 2.50 0.02
CA ILE A 116 -0.10 1.80 1.28
C ILE A 116 1.32 1.98 1.79
N VAL A 117 1.49 2.02 3.11
CA VAL A 117 2.78 2.01 3.82
C VAL A 117 2.63 1.08 5.02
N SER A 118 3.70 0.41 5.41
CA SER A 118 3.74 -0.29 6.71
C SER A 118 4.78 0.34 7.63
N TYR A 119 4.41 0.47 8.89
CA TYR A 119 5.32 0.83 9.98
C TYR A 119 5.60 -0.34 10.92
N GLY A 120 5.05 -1.53 10.66
CA GLY A 120 5.13 -2.65 11.59
C GLY A 120 4.76 -2.23 13.01
N GLU A 121 5.69 -2.45 13.94
CA GLU A 121 5.56 -2.10 15.36
C GLU A 121 6.14 -0.72 15.72
N GLU A 122 6.70 0.03 14.76
CA GLU A 122 7.50 1.24 15.02
C GLU A 122 6.66 2.46 15.41
N ARG A 123 5.34 2.44 15.17
CA ARG A 123 4.40 3.53 15.49
C ARG A 123 3.21 3.06 16.32
N PRO A 124 3.44 2.61 17.56
CA PRO A 124 2.38 2.12 18.42
C PRO A 124 1.42 3.24 18.81
N LEU A 125 0.12 2.95 18.79
CA LEU A 125 -0.90 3.84 19.35
C LEU A 125 -0.92 3.76 20.88
N CYS A 126 -0.58 2.59 21.40
CA CYS A 126 -0.54 2.29 22.82
C CYS A 126 0.75 1.51 23.13
N THR A 127 1.40 1.80 24.25
CA THR A 127 2.73 1.24 24.59
C THR A 127 2.72 0.29 25.79
N GLU A 128 1.54 0.01 26.36
CA GLU A 128 1.40 -0.96 27.45
C GLU A 128 1.58 -2.41 26.94
N HIS A 129 2.25 -3.24 27.74
CA HIS A 129 2.43 -4.66 27.45
C HIS A 129 1.18 -5.47 27.84
N SER A 130 0.07 -5.24 27.16
CA SER A 130 -1.21 -5.90 27.45
C SER A 130 -2.01 -6.19 26.18
N GLU A 131 -2.85 -7.24 26.21
CA GLU A 131 -3.70 -7.57 25.04
C GLU A 131 -4.69 -6.44 24.70
N ALA A 132 -5.15 -5.69 25.70
CA ALA A 132 -5.98 -4.50 25.50
C ALA A 132 -5.26 -3.40 24.71
N CYS A 133 -3.94 -3.33 24.83
CA CYS A 133 -3.10 -2.37 24.12
C CYS A 133 -2.69 -2.90 22.73
N TRP A 134 -2.24 -4.16 22.67
CA TRP A 134 -1.85 -4.82 21.43
C TRP A 134 -2.97 -4.85 20.41
N SER A 135 -4.21 -5.10 20.85
CA SER A 135 -5.38 -5.09 19.95
C SER A 135 -5.63 -3.74 19.28
N LYS A 136 -5.28 -2.62 19.93
CA LYS A 136 -5.35 -1.28 19.34
C LYS A 136 -4.22 -1.03 18.34
N ASN A 137 -3.05 -1.64 18.54
CA ASN A 137 -1.90 -1.45 17.65
C ASN A 137 -2.02 -2.26 16.35
N ARG A 138 -2.68 -3.43 16.38
CA ARG A 138 -2.96 -4.24 15.20
C ARG A 138 -4.05 -3.60 14.34
N ARG A 139 -3.69 -2.58 13.55
CA ARG A 139 -4.66 -1.77 12.80
C ARG A 139 -4.20 -1.38 11.40
N ALA A 140 -5.16 -1.01 10.57
CA ALA A 140 -4.92 -0.20 9.38
C ALA A 140 -5.49 1.20 9.63
N HIS A 141 -4.63 2.21 9.51
CA HIS A 141 -4.95 3.62 9.75
C HIS A 141 -5.13 4.35 8.43
N PHE A 142 -6.18 5.16 8.32
CA PHE A 142 -6.57 5.83 7.08
C PHE A 142 -6.31 7.32 7.15
N LEU A 143 -5.58 7.83 6.17
CA LEU A 143 -5.27 9.24 6.02
C LEU A 143 -5.61 9.68 4.60
N VAL A 144 -5.93 10.97 4.43
CA VAL A 144 -6.26 11.53 3.11
C VAL A 144 -5.49 12.80 2.81
N LYS A 145 -5.30 13.05 1.52
CA LYS A 145 -4.77 14.30 0.99
C LYS A 145 -5.69 14.78 -0.12
N SER A 146 -6.13 16.03 -0.07
CA SER A 146 -6.80 16.67 -1.20
C SER A 146 -5.82 16.81 -2.37
N GLN A 147 -6.23 16.34 -3.55
CA GLN A 147 -5.51 16.64 -4.80
C GLN A 147 -5.55 18.13 -5.13
#